data_AF-A0A7S3RWF6-F1
#
_entry.id   AF-A0A7S3RWF6-F1
#
_cell.length_a   1.000
_cell.length_b   1.000
_cell.length_c   1.000
_cell.angle_alpha   90.00
_cell.angle_beta   90.00
_cell.angle_gamma   90.00
#
_symmetry.space_group_name_H-M   'P 1'
#
loop_
_entity.id
_entity.type
_entity.pdbx_description
1 polymer ?
#
loop_
_entity_poly.entity_id
_entity_poly.type
_entity_poly.pdbx_seq_one_letter_code
_entity_poly.pdbx_strand_id
1 'polypeptide(L)'
;CALDLLHNVHTLVTKNAGSADANATTAQYQIAYPTIADAFSVDWASLEPRAQRLYCAIQLLMASKDPEEAEKLRETWLAEAGLTETFLTQRLSADFVEQVAKGVGVELSPICAIMGGMVAAEVIKIISGRDAPINNLLLLDAATPSDAAGVTVRYGPAFQSDNGINNGLPKLVAEAGEQEQ
;
A
#
# COMPACT_ATOMS: atom_id res chain seq x y z
N CYS A 1 11.92 -6.21 -15.67
CA CYS A 1 12.55 -5.88 -14.37
C CYS A 1 12.79 -4.37 -14.17
N ALA A 2 13.44 -3.64 -15.09
CA ALA A 2 13.48 -2.15 -15.02
C ALA A 2 12.34 -1.46 -15.82
N LEU A 3 11.96 -1.99 -16.99
CA LEU A 3 10.80 -1.50 -17.76
C LEU A 3 9.46 -1.74 -17.04
N ASP A 4 9.36 -2.81 -16.28
CA ASP A 4 8.24 -3.17 -15.40
C ASP A 4 7.85 -2.01 -14.46
N LEU A 5 8.85 -1.32 -13.90
CA LEU A 5 8.63 -0.14 -13.04
C LEU A 5 8.09 1.08 -13.83
N LEU A 6 8.45 1.22 -15.11
CA LEU A 6 7.95 2.30 -15.97
C LEU A 6 6.51 2.07 -16.43
N HIS A 7 6.09 0.81 -16.51
CA HIS A 7 4.74 0.43 -16.94
C HIS A 7 3.79 0.11 -15.77
N ASN A 8 4.25 0.26 -14.53
CA ASN A 8 3.51 -0.14 -13.32
C ASN A 8 3.03 -1.62 -13.37
N VAL A 9 3.85 -2.52 -13.93
CA VAL A 9 3.53 -3.95 -14.02
C VAL A 9 4.72 -4.76 -13.51
N HIS A 10 4.48 -5.76 -12.65
CA HIS A 10 5.51 -6.68 -12.19
C HIS A 10 5.29 -8.08 -12.76
N THR A 11 6.32 -8.65 -13.40
CA THR A 11 6.28 -10.02 -13.92
C THR A 11 6.90 -11.01 -12.93
N LEU A 12 6.11 -12.02 -12.55
CA LEU A 12 6.49 -13.14 -11.69
C LEU A 12 6.75 -14.38 -12.52
N VAL A 13 7.73 -15.18 -12.08
CA VAL A 13 8.08 -16.45 -12.70
C VAL A 13 8.07 -17.53 -11.62
N THR A 14 7.02 -18.36 -11.58
CA THR A 14 6.90 -19.43 -10.60
C THR A 14 7.26 -20.77 -11.21
N LYS A 15 8.06 -21.57 -10.50
CA LYS A 15 8.27 -22.98 -10.81
C LYS A 15 7.23 -23.79 -10.05
N ASN A 16 6.46 -24.64 -10.73
CA ASN A 16 5.51 -25.52 -10.06
C ASN A 16 6.25 -26.46 -9.10
N ALA A 17 6.00 -26.32 -7.79
CA ALA A 17 6.65 -27.09 -6.72
C ALA A 17 6.11 -28.54 -6.58
N GLY A 18 5.49 -29.08 -7.64
CA GLY A 18 4.78 -30.36 -7.61
C GLY A 18 5.57 -31.57 -8.09
N SER A 19 6.73 -31.41 -8.73
CA SER A 19 7.55 -32.55 -9.15
C SER A 19 9.02 -32.29 -8.91
N ALA A 20 9.69 -33.23 -8.25
CA ALA A 20 11.14 -33.33 -8.19
C ALA A 20 11.73 -33.81 -9.54
N ASP A 21 11.10 -33.41 -10.65
CA ASP A 21 11.48 -33.79 -12.00
C ASP A 21 12.21 -32.65 -12.68
N ALA A 22 13.22 -32.99 -13.47
CA ALA A 22 14.06 -32.05 -14.21
C ALA A 22 13.32 -31.19 -15.27
N ASN A 23 12.01 -31.42 -15.46
CA ASN A 23 11.13 -30.70 -16.39
C ASN A 23 10.09 -29.83 -15.67
N ALA A 24 10.52 -29.00 -14.71
CA ALA A 24 9.61 -28.09 -14.02
C ALA A 24 9.05 -27.04 -14.99
N THR A 25 7.74 -27.13 -15.29
CA THR A 25 7.02 -26.11 -16.05
C THR A 25 7.07 -24.78 -15.32
N THR A 26 7.50 -23.75 -16.04
CA THR A 26 7.57 -22.39 -15.54
C THR A 26 6.32 -21.64 -15.98
N ALA A 27 5.59 -21.06 -15.02
CA ALA A 27 4.43 -20.22 -15.29
C ALA A 27 4.82 -18.75 -15.04
N GLN A 28 4.37 -17.86 -15.93
CA GLN A 28 4.59 -16.42 -15.81
C GLN A 28 3.30 -15.71 -15.44
N TYR A 29 3.35 -14.87 -14.41
CA TYR A 29 2.23 -14.03 -13.99
C TYR A 29 2.58 -12.55 -14.09
N GLN A 30 1.59 -11.69 -14.28
CA GLN A 30 1.72 -10.24 -14.21
C GLN A 30 0.80 -9.64 -13.15
N ILE A 31 1.35 -8.70 -12.38
CA ILE A 31 0.62 -7.88 -11.41
C ILE A 31 0.65 -6.44 -11.89
N ALA A 32 -0.50 -5.77 -11.92
CA ALA A 32 -0.59 -4.34 -12.20
C ALA A 32 -0.61 -3.52 -10.90
N TYR A 33 0.03 -2.35 -10.96
CA TYR A 33 0.10 -1.36 -9.90
C TYR A 33 -0.47 -0.04 -10.44
N PRO A 34 -1.15 0.75 -9.61
CA PRO A 34 -1.55 2.11 -9.97
C PRO A 34 -0.34 3.04 -9.88
N THR A 35 -0.48 4.23 -10.45
CA THR A 35 0.49 5.30 -10.20
C THR A 35 0.42 5.75 -8.73
N ILE A 36 1.46 6.44 -8.26
CA ILE A 36 1.44 7.05 -6.92
C ILE A 36 0.29 8.06 -6.83
N ALA A 37 0.08 8.89 -7.85
CA ALA A 37 -1.02 9.86 -7.86
C ALA A 37 -2.38 9.18 -7.67
N ASP A 38 -2.63 8.11 -8.42
CA ASP A 38 -3.84 7.29 -8.36
C ASP A 38 -4.05 6.63 -6.98
N ALA A 39 -2.97 6.17 -6.34
CA ALA A 39 -3.03 5.58 -5.00
C ALA A 39 -3.38 6.60 -3.91
N PHE A 40 -3.01 7.86 -4.12
CA PHE A 40 -3.27 8.96 -3.19
C PHE A 40 -4.57 9.74 -3.51
N SER A 41 -5.31 9.35 -4.56
CA SER A 41 -6.58 9.99 -4.96
C SER A 41 -7.82 9.16 -4.61
N VAL A 42 -7.72 8.26 -3.62
CA VAL A 42 -8.82 7.35 -3.24
C VAL A 42 -9.72 8.01 -2.21
N ASP A 43 -11.03 7.82 -2.38
CA ASP A 43 -12.04 8.26 -1.40
C ASP A 43 -11.82 7.56 -0.05
N TRP A 44 -11.71 8.35 1.01
CA TRP A 44 -11.44 7.85 2.37
C TRP A 44 -12.55 6.94 2.88
N ALA A 45 -13.79 7.17 2.45
CA ALA A 45 -14.92 6.32 2.83
C ALA A 45 -14.78 4.88 2.32
N SER A 46 -14.00 4.65 1.25
CA SER A 46 -13.76 3.33 0.67
C SER A 46 -12.66 2.51 1.37
N LEU A 47 -11.90 3.13 2.29
CA LEU A 47 -10.75 2.49 2.93
C LEU A 47 -11.18 1.64 4.14
N GLU A 48 -10.41 0.60 4.46
CA GLU A 48 -10.62 -0.18 5.68
C GLU A 48 -10.39 0.67 6.96
N PRO A 49 -11.14 0.46 8.06
CA PRO A 49 -11.09 1.34 9.24
C PRO A 49 -9.69 1.56 9.84
N ARG A 50 -8.84 0.53 9.82
CA ARG A 50 -7.47 0.62 10.35
C ARG A 50 -6.58 1.50 9.47
N ALA A 51 -6.78 1.42 8.17
CA ALA A 51 -5.96 2.13 7.20
C ALA A 51 -6.46 3.56 6.94
N GLN A 52 -7.77 3.81 7.11
CA GLN A 52 -8.36 5.16 7.13
C GLN A 52 -7.58 6.11 8.06
N ARG A 53 -7.30 5.69 9.30
CA ARG A 53 -6.60 6.51 10.30
C ARG A 53 -5.24 7.02 9.81
N LEU A 54 -4.37 6.10 9.39
CA LEU A 54 -3.00 6.41 8.98
C LEU A 54 -2.98 7.11 7.61
N TYR A 55 -3.85 6.68 6.69
CA TYR A 55 -3.95 7.28 5.37
C TYR A 55 -4.41 8.75 5.47
N CYS A 56 -5.49 9.04 6.19
CA CYS A 56 -5.96 10.40 6.42
C CYS A 56 -4.90 11.25 7.10
N ALA A 57 -4.20 10.71 8.11
CA ALA A 57 -3.12 11.44 8.79
C ALA A 57 -1.96 11.79 7.84
N ILE A 58 -1.53 10.85 6.99
CA ILE A 58 -0.48 11.10 5.99
C ILE A 58 -0.93 12.18 4.99
N GLN A 59 -2.15 12.08 4.46
CA GLN A 59 -2.69 13.06 3.49
C GLN A 59 -2.76 14.46 4.09
N LEU A 60 -3.20 14.56 5.34
CA LEU A 60 -3.28 15.81 6.08
C LEU A 60 -1.90 16.41 6.30
N LEU A 61 -0.90 15.58 6.64
CA LEU A 61 0.50 16.03 6.78
C LEU A 61 1.21 16.35 5.47
N MET A 62 0.79 15.73 4.36
CA MET A 62 1.27 16.10 3.03
C MET A 62 0.74 17.47 2.62
N ALA A 63 -0.45 17.84 3.08
CA ALA A 63 -1.05 19.15 2.84
C ALA A 63 -0.50 20.24 3.78
N SER A 64 -0.32 19.96 5.07
CA SER A 64 0.38 20.86 5.99
C SER A 64 1.22 20.12 7.03
N LYS A 65 2.45 20.60 7.24
CA LYS A 65 3.36 20.10 8.29
C LYS A 65 3.26 20.89 9.59
N ASP A 66 2.53 22.01 9.59
CA ASP A 66 2.32 22.82 10.78
C ASP A 66 1.13 22.26 11.59
N PRO A 67 1.28 21.97 12.89
CA PRO A 67 0.22 21.37 13.69
C PRO A 67 -1.07 22.20 13.76
N GLU A 68 -0.98 23.54 13.77
CA GLU A 68 -2.15 24.42 13.90
C GLU A 68 -2.90 24.50 12.56
N GLU A 69 -2.18 24.57 11.46
CA GLU A 69 -2.76 24.52 10.11
C GLU A 69 -3.33 23.14 9.78
N ALA A 70 -2.64 22.07 10.19
CA ALA A 70 -3.10 20.68 10.11
C ALA A 70 -4.45 20.50 10.82
N GLU A 71 -4.62 21.07 12.01
CA GLU A 71 -5.88 21.00 12.75
C GLU A 71 -7.01 21.79 12.07
N LYS A 72 -6.73 22.99 11.53
CA LYS A 72 -7.71 23.77 10.75
C LYS A 72 -8.13 23.02 9.48
N LEU A 73 -7.17 22.40 8.81
CA LEU A 73 -7.42 21.60 7.62
C LEU A 73 -8.24 20.35 7.96
N ARG A 74 -7.95 19.71 9.11
CA ARG A 74 -8.76 18.64 9.67
C ARG A 74 -10.20 19.11 9.72
N GLU A 75 -10.52 20.13 10.51
CA GLU A 75 -11.88 20.67 10.70
C GLU A 75 -12.60 20.96 9.37
N THR A 76 -11.89 21.53 8.40
CA THR A 76 -12.43 21.82 7.07
C THR A 76 -12.78 20.53 6.32
N TRP A 77 -11.85 19.58 6.26
CA TRP A 77 -12.06 18.28 5.63
C TRP A 77 -13.14 17.45 6.35
N LEU A 78 -13.30 17.62 7.66
CA LEU A 78 -14.37 16.97 8.43
C LEU A 78 -15.75 17.46 7.98
N ALA A 79 -15.88 18.78 7.76
CA ALA A 79 -17.12 19.37 7.29
C ALA A 79 -17.46 18.95 5.86
N GLU A 80 -16.45 18.77 5.00
CA GLU A 80 -16.62 18.46 3.58
C GLU A 80 -16.80 16.96 3.29
N ALA A 81 -16.09 16.08 3.99
CA ALA A 81 -16.03 14.65 3.67
C ALA A 81 -17.18 13.82 4.27
N GLY A 82 -18.06 14.41 5.09
CA GLY A 82 -19.21 13.71 5.67
C GLY A 82 -18.83 12.51 6.56
N LEU A 83 -17.61 12.50 7.12
CA LEU A 83 -17.12 11.44 7.98
C LEU A 83 -17.94 11.36 9.27
N THR A 84 -18.17 10.15 9.77
CA THR A 84 -18.91 9.94 11.02
C THR A 84 -18.16 10.58 12.20
N GLU A 85 -18.86 11.31 13.06
CA GLU A 85 -18.31 11.93 14.27
C GLU A 85 -17.50 10.96 15.16
N THR A 86 -17.88 9.67 15.16
CA THR A 86 -17.14 8.60 15.85
C THR A 86 -15.76 8.33 15.27
N PHE A 87 -15.58 8.38 13.94
CA PHE A 87 -14.28 8.23 13.30
C PHE A 87 -13.36 9.40 13.70
N LEU A 88 -13.92 10.60 13.79
CA LEU A 88 -13.20 11.84 14.10
C LEU A 88 -12.74 11.89 15.56
N THR A 89 -13.59 11.44 16.46
CA THR A 89 -13.29 11.41 17.88
C THR A 89 -12.39 10.25 18.27
N GLN A 90 -12.45 9.10 17.57
CA GLN A 90 -11.72 7.89 17.95
C GLN A 90 -10.46 7.59 17.11
N ARG A 91 -10.43 8.00 15.84
CA ARG A 91 -9.35 7.64 14.90
C ARG A 91 -8.52 8.84 14.48
N LEU A 92 -9.16 9.98 14.20
CA LEU A 92 -8.49 11.21 13.79
C LEU A 92 -8.71 12.34 14.81
N SER A 93 -8.50 12.04 16.09
CA SER A 93 -8.63 13.01 17.18
C SER A 93 -7.59 14.13 17.05
N ALA A 94 -7.90 15.31 17.58
CA ALA A 94 -6.96 16.44 17.62
C ALA A 94 -5.63 16.04 18.27
N ASP A 95 -5.67 15.33 19.41
CA ASP A 95 -4.49 14.80 20.10
C ASP A 95 -3.64 13.90 19.19
N PHE A 96 -4.27 13.05 18.38
CA PHE A 96 -3.55 12.20 17.44
C PHE A 96 -2.90 13.02 16.34
N VAL A 97 -3.63 13.96 15.72
CA VAL A 97 -3.07 14.81 14.67
C VAL A 97 -1.91 15.64 15.18
N GLU A 98 -2.03 16.20 16.39
CA GLU A 98 -0.94 16.93 17.05
C GLU A 98 0.29 16.02 17.29
N GLN A 99 0.09 14.79 17.76
CA GLN A 99 1.17 13.82 17.96
C GLN A 99 1.89 13.48 16.66
N VAL A 100 1.14 13.19 15.58
CA VAL A 100 1.73 12.85 14.29
C VAL A 100 2.46 14.08 13.70
N ALA A 101 1.87 15.27 13.78
CA ALA A 101 2.49 16.51 13.31
C ALA A 101 3.83 16.81 14.04
N LYS A 102 3.88 16.61 15.37
CA LYS A 102 5.13 16.72 16.14
C LYS A 102 6.19 15.69 15.75
N GLY A 103 5.77 14.53 15.24
CA GLY A 103 6.67 13.49 14.75
C GLY A 103 7.25 13.77 13.35
N VAL A 104 6.72 14.76 12.61
CA VAL A 104 7.21 15.07 11.27
C VAL A 104 8.66 15.54 11.34
N GLY A 105 9.52 14.90 10.55
CA GLY A 105 10.95 15.18 10.52
C GLY A 105 11.75 14.54 11.65
N VAL A 106 11.09 13.80 12.56
CA VAL A 106 11.78 12.99 13.57
C VAL A 106 12.03 11.59 13.01
N GLU A 107 13.30 11.18 13.00
CA GLU A 107 13.70 9.84 12.58
C GLU A 107 14.03 8.99 13.81
N LEU A 108 13.23 7.95 14.03
CA LEU A 108 13.44 7.01 15.13
C LEU A 108 14.16 5.77 14.60
N SER A 109 15.38 5.50 15.08
CA SER A 109 16.19 4.36 14.61
C SER A 109 15.43 3.01 14.59
N PRO A 110 14.58 2.67 15.58
CA PRO A 110 13.79 1.44 15.53
C PRO A 110 12.79 1.42 14.35
N ILE A 111 12.15 2.54 14.04
CA ILE A 111 11.20 2.65 12.92
C ILE A 111 11.94 2.55 11.59
N CYS A 112 13.09 3.23 11.46
CA CYS A 112 13.93 3.12 10.27
C CYS A 112 14.41 1.69 10.03
N ALA A 113 14.77 0.95 11.08
CA ALA A 113 15.19 -0.45 10.97
C ALA A 113 14.03 -1.35 10.49
N ILE A 114 12.83 -1.18 11.05
CA ILE A 114 11.63 -1.94 10.64
C ILE A 114 11.28 -1.63 9.19
N MET A 115 11.10 -0.35 8.86
CA MET A 115 10.71 0.10 7.51
C MET A 115 11.79 -0.27 6.48
N GLY A 116 13.08 -0.09 6.81
CA GLY A 116 14.19 -0.46 5.94
C GLY A 116 14.23 -1.96 5.65
N GLY A 117 14.00 -2.81 6.65
CA GLY A 117 13.89 -4.25 6.46
C GLY A 117 12.71 -4.64 5.58
N MET A 118 11.54 -4.02 5.79
CA MET A 118 10.34 -4.29 4.98
C MET A 118 10.52 -3.84 3.53
N VAL A 119 11.02 -2.62 3.29
CA VAL A 119 11.28 -2.10 1.94
C VAL A 119 12.36 -2.92 1.23
N ALA A 120 13.44 -3.29 1.92
CA ALA A 120 14.51 -4.11 1.32
C ALA A 120 13.97 -5.48 0.88
N ALA A 121 13.10 -6.11 1.67
CA ALA A 121 12.46 -7.36 1.29
C ALA A 121 11.64 -7.21 0.00
N GLU A 122 10.86 -6.13 -0.14
CA GLU A 122 10.09 -5.86 -1.36
C GLU A 122 10.96 -5.61 -2.59
N VAL A 123 12.07 -4.88 -2.44
CA VAL A 123 13.04 -4.67 -3.51
C VAL A 123 13.63 -6.00 -3.99
N ILE A 124 13.94 -6.93 -3.07
CA ILE A 124 14.42 -8.28 -3.43
C ILE A 124 13.36 -9.04 -4.23
N LYS A 125 12.08 -8.97 -3.85
CA LYS A 125 10.98 -9.59 -4.60
C LYS A 125 10.88 -9.03 -6.02
N ILE A 126 10.92 -7.70 -6.16
CA ILE A 126 10.87 -7.02 -7.46
C ILE A 126 12.03 -7.44 -8.38
N ILE A 127 13.25 -7.47 -7.85
CA ILE A 127 14.44 -7.80 -8.64
C ILE A 127 14.50 -9.29 -8.98
N SER A 128 14.10 -10.16 -8.04
CA SER A 128 14.17 -11.61 -8.24
C SER A 128 13.05 -12.17 -9.11
N GLY A 129 11.89 -11.51 -9.17
CA GLY A 129 10.71 -11.97 -9.90
C GLY A 129 10.12 -13.28 -9.39
N ARG A 130 10.46 -13.69 -8.14
CA ARG A 130 10.03 -14.98 -7.57
C ARG A 130 8.74 -14.89 -6.78
N ASP A 131 8.56 -13.77 -6.07
CA ASP A 131 7.47 -13.57 -5.12
C ASP A 131 6.75 -12.26 -5.43
N ALA A 132 5.44 -12.23 -5.20
CA ALA A 132 4.63 -11.03 -5.38
C ALA A 132 5.03 -9.93 -4.38
N PRO A 133 5.44 -8.74 -4.84
CA PRO A 133 5.64 -7.59 -3.96
C PRO A 133 4.32 -7.09 -3.37
N ILE A 134 4.39 -6.39 -2.24
CA ILE A 134 3.27 -5.66 -1.65
C ILE A 134 2.67 -4.75 -2.73
N ASN A 135 1.36 -4.85 -2.88
CA ASN A 135 0.57 -4.02 -3.79
C ASN A 135 -0.40 -3.24 -2.92
N ASN A 136 -0.33 -1.91 -2.81
CA ASN A 136 0.78 -1.02 -3.18
C ASN A 136 1.25 -0.14 -1.99
N LEU A 137 0.55 -0.20 -0.86
CA LEU A 137 0.86 0.59 0.32
C LEU A 137 1.15 -0.32 1.52
N LEU A 138 2.14 0.07 2.30
CA LEU A 138 2.43 -0.47 3.62
C LEU A 138 2.37 0.68 4.62
N LEU A 139 1.50 0.56 5.61
CA LEU A 139 1.32 1.55 6.67
C LEU A 139 1.74 0.93 8.00
N LEU A 140 2.57 1.62 8.78
CA LEU A 140 3.00 1.20 10.10
C LEU A 140 2.52 2.22 11.12
N ASP A 141 1.66 1.79 12.04
CA ASP A 141 1.40 2.52 13.28
C ASP A 141 2.22 1.86 14.38
N ALA A 142 2.98 2.67 15.11
CA ALA A 142 3.74 2.25 16.29
C ALA A 142 3.60 3.28 17.43
N ALA A 143 2.56 4.12 17.39
CA ALA A 143 2.34 5.16 18.39
C ALA A 143 2.01 4.57 19.77
N THR A 144 1.31 3.44 19.82
CA THR A 144 1.01 2.72 21.07
C THR A 144 1.30 1.23 20.93
N PRO A 145 1.66 0.52 22.02
CA PRO A 145 1.87 -0.93 21.98
C PRO A 145 0.64 -1.73 21.52
N SER A 146 -0.58 -1.23 21.79
CA SER A 146 -1.82 -1.86 21.37
C SER A 146 -2.15 -1.64 19.88
N ASP A 147 -1.70 -0.52 19.31
CA ASP A 147 -1.91 -0.19 17.90
C ASP A 147 -0.72 -0.61 17.01
N ALA A 148 0.40 -1.02 17.61
CA ALA A 148 1.65 -1.41 16.96
C ALA A 148 1.47 -2.56 15.96
N ALA A 149 1.15 -2.24 14.71
CA ALA A 149 1.20 -3.19 13.61
C ALA A 149 1.35 -2.51 12.24
N GLY A 150 1.90 -3.27 11.31
CA GLY A 150 1.88 -2.96 9.89
C GLY A 150 0.59 -3.46 9.24
N VAL A 151 0.02 -2.67 8.33
CA VAL A 151 -1.08 -3.07 7.45
C VAL A 151 -0.68 -2.83 5.99
N THR A 152 -0.94 -3.82 5.14
CA THR A 152 -0.77 -3.69 3.69
C THR A 152 -2.10 -3.46 3.03
N VAL A 153 -2.21 -2.45 2.17
CA VAL A 153 -3.45 -2.05 1.52
C VAL A 153 -3.26 -1.77 0.04
N ARG A 154 -4.32 -1.98 -0.74
CA ARG A 154 -4.36 -1.81 -2.21
C ARG A 154 -5.19 -0.59 -2.56
N TYR A 155 -4.54 0.52 -2.89
CA TYR A 155 -5.22 1.77 -3.19
C TYR A 155 -4.95 2.26 -4.59
N GLY A 156 -6.02 2.64 -5.28
CA GLY A 156 -6.04 3.27 -6.58
C GLY A 156 -7.20 2.78 -7.46
N PRO A 157 -7.60 3.54 -8.49
CA PRO A 157 -8.59 3.15 -9.50
C PRO A 157 -8.33 1.78 -10.15
N ALA A 158 -7.07 1.34 -10.19
CA ALA A 158 -6.72 -0.01 -10.62
C ALA A 158 -7.36 -1.13 -9.79
N PHE A 159 -7.96 -0.83 -8.63
CA PHE A 159 -8.56 -1.79 -7.69
C PHE A 159 -10.04 -1.53 -7.39
N GLN A 160 -10.66 -0.48 -7.96
CA GLN A 160 -12.08 -0.21 -7.73
C GLN A 160 -12.95 -1.11 -8.61
N SER A 161 -13.87 -1.86 -7.99
CA SER A 161 -14.70 -2.86 -8.68
C SER A 161 -16.11 -2.36 -8.95
N ASP A 162 -16.58 -2.54 -10.19
CA ASP A 162 -18.01 -2.74 -10.50
C ASP A 162 -18.25 -3.76 -11.62
N ASN A 163 -17.34 -3.96 -12.60
CA ASN A 163 -17.62 -4.79 -13.79
C ASN A 163 -16.41 -5.55 -14.38
N GLY A 164 -15.50 -6.04 -13.54
CA GLY A 164 -14.38 -6.88 -13.98
C GLY A 164 -13.20 -6.10 -14.56
N ILE A 165 -12.16 -5.89 -13.74
CA ILE A 165 -10.77 -6.29 -13.98
C ILE A 165 -9.88 -5.87 -12.78
N ASN A 166 -9.10 -6.85 -12.31
CA ASN A 166 -7.88 -6.85 -11.49
C ASN A 166 -7.86 -6.19 -10.09
N ASN A 167 -8.10 -6.97 -9.04
CA ASN A 167 -7.80 -6.61 -7.63
C ASN A 167 -6.28 -6.54 -7.33
N GLY A 168 -5.43 -6.29 -8.32
CA GLY A 168 -3.97 -6.44 -8.19
C GLY A 168 -3.53 -7.89 -7.96
N LEU A 169 -4.35 -8.86 -8.38
CA LEU A 169 -4.01 -10.27 -8.29
C LEU A 169 -3.09 -10.68 -9.46
N PRO A 170 -2.13 -11.59 -9.24
CA PRO A 170 -1.32 -12.12 -10.32
C PRO A 170 -2.21 -12.75 -11.41
N LYS A 171 -2.05 -12.29 -12.65
CA LYS A 171 -2.71 -12.88 -13.83
C LYS A 171 -1.73 -13.74 -14.59
N LEU A 172 -2.11 -14.96 -14.94
CA LEU A 172 -1.30 -15.85 -15.77
C LEU A 172 -1.17 -15.25 -17.18
N VAL A 173 0.06 -15.21 -17.69
CA VAL A 173 0.38 -14.63 -19.01
C VAL A 173 0.96 -15.67 -19.96
N ALA A 174 1.66 -16.68 -19.44
CA ALA A 174 2.17 -17.79 -20.24
C ALA A 174 2.42 -19.03 -19.36
N GLU A 175 2.09 -20.20 -19.88
CA GLU A 175 2.56 -21.50 -19.38
C GLU A 175 3.56 -22.07 -20.39
N ALA A 176 4.75 -22.49 -19.93
CA ALA A 176 5.70 -23.16 -20.81
C ALA A 176 5.20 -24.59 -21.14
N GLY A 177 4.37 -24.74 -22.16
CA GLY A 177 3.81 -26.04 -22.56
C GLY A 177 3.09 -26.13 -23.92
N GLU A 178 2.64 -25.02 -24.51
CA GLU A 178 2.04 -25.08 -25.86
C GLU A 178 3.13 -24.93 -26.93
N GLN A 179 3.75 -26.06 -27.28
CA GLN A 179 4.34 -26.20 -28.61
C GLN A 179 3.18 -26.35 -29.60
N GLU A 180 2.96 -25.31 -30.43
CA GLU A 180 2.13 -25.39 -31.63
C GLU A 180 2.52 -26.63 -32.45
N GLN A 181 1.51 -27.44 -32.78
CA GLN A 181 1.61 -28.49 -33.81
C GLN A 181 1.65 -27.89 -35.20
#